data_AF-A0A2P6SI64-F1
#
_entry.id   AF-A0A2P6SI64-F1
#
_cell.length_a   1.000
_cell.length_b   1.000
_cell.length_c   1.000
_cell.angle_alpha   90.00
_cell.angle_beta   90.00
_cell.angle_gamma   90.00
#
_symmetry.space_group_name_H-M   'P 1'
#
loop_
_entity.id
_entity.type
_entity.pdbx_description
1 polymer ?
#
loop_
_entity_poly.entity_id
_entity_poly.type
_entity_poly.pdbx_seq_one_letter_code
_entity_poly.pdbx_strand_id
1 'polypeptide(L)' 'MVLNKMREIVEAYIGLTVKNVVITVPAYFNDLQRQTTKEAGVIAGMNVNECYSYY' A
#
# COMPACT_ATOMS: atom_id res chain seq x y z
N MET A 1 -3.55 2.93 -12.38
CA MET A 1 -3.46 2.91 -10.90
C MET A 1 -2.09 2.36 -10.49
N VAL A 2 -1.32 3.09 -9.69
CA VAL A 2 0.07 2.74 -9.34
C VAL A 2 0.17 1.49 -8.46
N LEU A 3 -0.66 1.40 -7.41
CA LEU A 3 -0.61 0.28 -6.46
C LEU A 3 -0.94 -1.08 -7.10
N ASN A 4 -1.92 -1.12 -8.02
CA ASN A 4 -2.21 -2.34 -8.80
C ASN A 4 -1.00 -2.80 -9.61
N LYS A 5 -0.29 -1.86 -10.24
CA LYS A 5 0.87 -2.21 -11.05
C LYS A 5 2.02 -2.73 -10.20
N MET A 6 2.24 -2.14 -9.03
CA MET A 6 3.26 -2.63 -8.09
C MET A 6 2.94 -4.04 -7.60
N ARG A 7 1.66 -4.34 -7.32
CA ARG A 7 1.22 -5.69 -6.96
C ARG A 7 1.52 -6.68 -8.08
N GLU A 8 1.11 -6.39 -9.32
CA GLU A 8 1.36 -7.27 -10.47
C GLU A 8 2.85 -7.60 -10.67
N ILE A 9 3.72 -6.60 -10.52
CA ILE A 9 5.17 -6.78 -10.66
C ILE A 9 5.69 -7.74 -9.58
N VAL A 10 5.27 -7.53 -8.33
CA VAL A 10 5.70 -8.38 -7.21
C VAL A 10 5.15 -9.79 -7.38
N GLU A 11 3.86 -9.95 -7.69
CA GLU A 11 3.22 -11.26 -7.91
C GLU A 11 3.87 -12.03 -9.06
N ALA A 12 4.24 -11.34 -10.15
CA ALA A 12 4.99 -11.95 -11.25
C ALA A 12 6.41 -12.39 -10.84
N TYR A 13 7.04 -11.66 -9.90
CA TYR A 13 8.37 -11.98 -9.41
C TYR A 13 8.38 -13.14 -8.39
N ILE A 14 7.45 -13.15 -7.44
CA ILE A 14 7.39 -14.16 -6.38
C ILE A 14 6.52 -15.37 -6.73
N GLY A 15 5.67 -15.27 -7.76
CA GLY A 15 4.75 -16.32 -8.20
C GLY A 15 3.59 -16.60 -7.23
N LEU A 16 3.35 -15.72 -6.26
CA LEU A 16 2.35 -15.85 -5.19
C LEU A 16 1.50 -14.58 -5.11
N THR A 17 0.25 -14.73 -4.67
CA THR A 17 -0.67 -13.61 -4.46
C THR A 17 -0.26 -12.76 -3.26
N VAL A 18 -0.17 -11.44 -3.46
CA VAL A 18 0.19 -10.49 -2.39
C VAL A 18 -1.08 -10.01 -1.70
N LYS A 19 -1.28 -10.42 -0.44
CA LYS A 19 -2.47 -10.07 0.36
C LYS A 19 -2.24 -8.96 1.36
N ASN A 20 -1.09 -8.93 2.02
CA ASN A 20 -0.80 -7.97 3.09
C ASN A 20 0.41 -7.13 2.71
N VAL A 21 0.29 -5.82 2.86
CA VAL A 21 1.34 -4.86 2.48
C VAL A 21 1.52 -3.78 3.54
N VAL A 22 2.71 -3.21 3.52
CA VAL A 22 3.07 -2.03 4.30
C VAL A 22 3.32 -0.90 3.31
N ILE A 23 2.71 0.26 3.54
CA ILE A 23 2.85 1.43 2.66
C ILE A 23 3.51 2.56 3.46
N THR A 24 4.61 3.09 2.95
CA THR A 24 5.25 4.26 3.57
C THR A 24 4.57 5.55 3.15
N VAL A 25 4.38 6.48 4.08
CA VAL A 25 3.79 7.80 3.83
C VAL A 25 4.65 8.91 4.46
N PRO A 26 4.65 10.13 3.92
CA PRO A 26 5.43 11.23 4.48
C PRO A 26 5.07 11.53 5.94
N ALA A 27 6.04 11.93 6.77
CA ALA A 27 5.83 12.25 8.18
C ALA A 27 4.76 13.34 8.40
N TYR A 28 4.66 14.30 7.49
CA TYR A 28 3.71 15.41 7.56
C TYR A 28 2.28 15.06 7.13
N PHE A 29 1.99 13.82 6.71
CA PHE A 29 0.62 13.43 6.38
C PHE A 29 -0.27 13.47 7.62
N ASN A 30 -1.40 14.16 7.49
CA ASN A 30 -2.46 14.14 8.49
C ASN A 30 -3.23 12.80 8.46
N ASP A 31 -4.06 12.56 9.47
CA ASP A 31 -4.79 11.29 9.62
C ASP A 31 -5.67 10.97 8.41
N LEU A 32 -6.30 11.99 7.81
CA LEU A 32 -7.12 11.80 6.62
C LEU A 32 -6.29 11.31 5.43
N GLN A 33 -5.14 11.93 5.17
CA GLN A 33 -4.25 11.54 4.08
C GLN A 33 -3.67 10.13 4.31
N ARG A 34 -3.36 9.76 5.56
CA ARG A 34 -2.96 8.40 5.93
C ARG A 34 -4.10 7.41 5.66
N GLN A 35 -5.31 7.75 6.04
CA GLN A 35 -6.50 6.91 5.84
C GLN A 35 -6.81 6.72 4.34
N THR A 36 -6.78 7.79 3.55
CA THR A 36 -6.95 7.71 2.09
C THR A 36 -5.88 6.84 1.44
N THR A 37 -4.65 6.86 1.96
CA THR A 37 -3.57 5.99 1.46
C THR A 37 -3.85 4.51 1.77
N LYS A 38 -4.38 4.20 2.96
CA LYS A 38 -4.81 2.83 3.31
C LYS A 38 -5.95 2.37 2.41
N GLU A 39 -6.95 3.22 2.19
CA GLU A 39 -8.08 2.94 1.31
C GLU A 39 -7.62 2.69 -0.13
N ALA A 40 -6.64 3.44 -0.63
CA ALA A 40 -6.06 3.19 -1.95
C ALA A 40 -5.45 1.78 -2.06
N GLY A 41 -4.84 1.28 -0.98
CA GLY A 41 -4.34 -0.11 -0.91
C GLY A 41 -5.46 -1.15 -0.90
N VAL A 42 -6.55 -0.88 -0.18
CA VAL A 42 -7.74 -1.75 -0.16
C VAL A 42 -8.42 -1.80 -1.54
N ILE A 43 -8.55 -0.65 -2.22
CA ILE A 43 -9.06 -0.56 -3.60
C ILE A 43 -8.14 -1.35 -4.55
N ALA A 44 -6.85 -1.42 -4.25
CA ALA A 44 -5.89 -2.22 -4.99
C ALA A 44 -5.91 -3.73 -4.62
N GLY A 45 -6.85 -4.16 -3.79
CA GLY A 45 -7.03 -5.57 -3.40
C GLY A 45 -5.98 -6.08 -2.41
N MET A 46 -5.35 -5.19 -1.64
CA MET A 46 -4.34 -5.52 -0.64
C MET A 46 -4.75 -4.98 0.73
N ASN A 47 -4.50 -5.74 1.79
CA ASN A 47 -4.67 -5.27 3.16
C ASN A 47 -3.46 -4.43 3.56
N VAL A 48 -3.71 -3.18 3.98
CA VAL A 48 -2.66 -2.28 4.48
C VAL A 48 -2.68 -2.32 6.00
N ASN A 49 -1.76 -3.07 6.61
CA ASN A 49 -1.72 -3.23 8.06
C ASN A 49 -1.32 -1.93 8.76
N GLU A 50 -0.35 -1.21 8.20
CA GLU A 50 0.16 0.02 8.82
C GLU A 50 0.80 0.95 7.77
N CYS A 51 0.68 2.26 8.01
CA CYS A 51 1.38 3.27 7.24
C CYS A 51 2.54 3.83 8.07
N TYR A 52 3.77 3.40 7.77
CA TYR A 52 4.95 3.94 8.44
C TYR A 52 5.29 5.31 7.88
N SER A 53 5.70 6.22 8.77
CA SER A 53 6.36 7.44 8.36
C SER A 53 7.86 7.34 8.57
N TYR A 54 8.59 7.67 7.51
CA TYR A 54 10.00 8.00 7.62
C TYR A 54 10.14 9.51 7.86
N TYR A 55 11.08 9.87 8.74
CA TYR A 55 11.58 11.24 8.94
C TYR A 55 12.52 11.63 7.80
#